data_AF-A0A9E4C128-F1
#
_entry.id   AF-A0A9E4C128-F1
#
_cell.length_a   1.000
_cell.length_b   1.000
_cell.length_c   1.000
_cell.angle_alpha   90.00
_cell.angle_beta   90.00
_cell.angle_gamma   90.00
#
_symmetry.space_group_name_H-M   'P 1'
#
loop_
_entity.id
_entity.type
_entity.pdbx_description
1 polymer ?
#
loop_
_entity_poly.entity_id
_entity_poly.type
_entity_poly.pdbx_seq_one_letter_code
_entity_poly.pdbx_strand_id
1 'polypeptide(L)' 'EKPTPQEVVDFMLEQKGLSRADLAQWLGGRSRTSEFFNGIRPLSIRQIGALRAHLGIPADLLMNFSP' A
#
# COMPACT_ATOMS: atom_id res chain seq x y z
N GLU A 1 -2.87 -18.89 2.52
CA GLU A 1 -1.70 -18.04 2.20
C GLU A 1 -1.67 -16.82 3.11
N LYS A 2 -0.53 -16.13 3.23
CA LYS A 2 -0.46 -14.83 3.89
C LYS A 2 -0.92 -13.75 2.91
N PRO A 3 -1.68 -12.74 3.35
CA PRO A 3 -2.13 -11.67 2.45
C PRO A 3 -0.92 -10.88 1.95
N THR A 4 -1.00 -10.46 0.69
CA THR A 4 -0.04 -9.56 0.07
C THR A 4 -0.21 -8.14 0.62
N PRO A 5 0.83 -7.30 0.58
CA PRO A 5 0.72 -5.88 0.94
C PRO A 5 -0.43 -5.17 0.20
N GLN A 6 -0.66 -5.55 -1.07
CA GLN A 6 -1.71 -4.98 -1.92
C GLN A 6 -3.11 -5.31 -1.37
N GLU A 7 -3.36 -6.57 -1.02
CA GLU A 7 -4.63 -7.01 -0.43
C GLU A 7 -4.89 -6.33 0.92
N VAL A 8 -3.85 -6.21 1.76
CA VAL A 8 -3.97 -5.53 3.05
C VAL A 8 -4.30 -4.05 2.86
N VAL A 9 -3.64 -3.39 1.90
CA VAL A 9 -3.91 -1.98 1.59
C VAL A 9 -5.32 -1.79 1.03
N ASP A 10 -5.76 -2.62 0.09
CA ASP A 10 -7.12 -2.54 -0.47
C ASP A 10 -8.19 -2.75 0.60
N PHE A 11 -8.03 -3.77 1.44
CA PHE A 11 -8.95 -4.03 2.55
C PHE A 11 -9.06 -2.80 3.45
N MET A 12 -7.93 -2.18 3.82
CA MET A 12 -7.95 -0.99 4.67
C MET A 12 -8.50 0.26 3.99
N LEU A 13 -8.33 0.39 2.67
CA LEU A 13 -8.97 1.45 1.90
C LEU A 13 -10.49 1.30 1.94
N GLU A 14 -11.01 0.09 1.71
CA GLU A 14 -12.44 -0.21 1.77
C GLU A 14 -13.03 0.10 3.16
N GLN A 15 -12.38 -0.36 4.23
CA GLN A 15 -12.83 -0.08 5.61
C GLN A 15 -12.84 1.42 5.95
N LYS A 16 -12.06 2.23 5.24
CA LYS A 16 -11.96 3.68 5.45
C LYS A 16 -12.75 4.49 4.42
N GLY A 17 -13.45 3.85 3.48
CA GLY A 17 -14.17 4.53 2.40
C GLY A 17 -13.25 5.31 1.45
N LEU A 18 -12.00 4.87 1.31
CA LEU A 18 -10.99 5.47 0.44
C LEU A 18 -10.86 4.70 -0.87
N SER A 19 -10.45 5.38 -1.92
CA SER A 19 -10.12 4.78 -3.21
C SER A 19 -8.61 4.57 -3.34
N ARG A 20 -8.19 3.68 -4.25
CA ARG A 20 -6.78 3.53 -4.61
C ARG A 20 -6.16 4.86 -5.09
N ALA A 21 -6.93 5.75 -5.70
CA ALA A 21 -6.45 7.05 -6.18
C ALA A 21 -5.97 7.95 -5.03
N ASP A 22 -6.56 7.80 -3.83
CA ASP A 22 -6.18 8.56 -2.64
C ASP A 22 -4.79 8.20 -2.11
N LEU A 23 -4.24 7.05 -2.50
CA LEU A 23 -2.86 6.68 -2.18
C LEU A 23 -1.83 7.50 -2.94
N ALA A 24 -2.20 8.18 -4.03
CA ALA A 24 -1.24 8.87 -4.89
C ALA A 24 -0.42 9.91 -4.11
N GLN A 25 -1.02 10.64 -3.17
CA GLN A 25 -0.31 11.60 -2.31
C GLN A 25 0.74 10.95 -1.39
N TRP A 26 0.56 9.67 -1.02
CA TRP A 26 1.45 8.96 -0.11
C TRP A 26 2.51 8.14 -0.86
N LEU A 27 2.13 7.59 -2.01
CA LEU A 27 2.98 6.73 -2.81
C LEU A 27 3.81 7.50 -3.84
N GLY A 28 3.54 8.77 -4.12
CA GLY A 28 4.32 9.56 -5.08
C GLY A 28 3.70 9.57 -6.48
N GLY A 29 2.37 9.58 -6.55
CA GLY A 29 1.59 9.77 -7.76
C GLY A 29 0.83 8.52 -8.22
N ARG A 30 -0.09 8.71 -9.17
CA ARG A 30 -0.95 7.64 -9.72
C ARG A 30 -0.16 6.52 -10.38
N SER A 31 0.93 6.86 -11.09
CA SER A 31 1.82 5.87 -11.72
C SER A 31 2.40 4.92 -10.67
N ARG A 32 2.93 5.48 -9.57
CA ARG A 32 3.53 4.67 -8.51
C ARG A 32 2.51 3.83 -7.74
N THR A 33 1.29 4.35 -7.54
CA THR A 33 0.17 3.58 -7.00
C THR A 33 -0.15 2.38 -7.88
N SER A 34 -0.23 2.57 -9.21
CA SER A 34 -0.48 1.48 -10.16
C SER A 34 0.63 0.42 -10.10
N GLU A 35 1.90 0.83 -10.10
CA GLU A 35 3.04 -0.08 -9.96
C GLU A 35 2.98 -0.91 -8.67
N PHE A 36 2.53 -0.32 -7.56
CA PHE A 36 2.36 -1.05 -6.29
C PHE A 36 1.28 -2.13 -6.40
N PHE A 37 0.09 -1.80 -6.90
CA PHE A 37 -1.00 -2.78 -7.05
C PHE A 37 -0.70 -3.86 -8.09
N ASN A 38 0.13 -3.54 -9.09
CA ASN A 38 0.60 -4.50 -10.08
C ASN A 38 1.82 -5.31 -9.63
N GLY A 39 2.32 -5.10 -8.41
CA GLY A 39 3.48 -5.85 -7.89
C GLY A 39 4.80 -5.55 -8.60
N ILE A 40 4.91 -4.42 -9.33
CA ILE A 40 6.10 -4.11 -10.15
C ILE A 40 7.27 -3.66 -9.27
N ARG A 41 7.00 -2.92 -8.19
CA ARG A 41 8.04 -2.37 -7.31
C ARG A 41 7.66 -2.44 -5.83
N PRO A 42 8.57 -2.87 -4.93
CA PRO A 42 8.34 -2.87 -3.49
C PRO A 42 8.19 -1.46 -2.94
N LEU A 43 7.49 -1.30 -1.81
CA LEU A 43 7.35 -0.02 -1.13
C LEU A 43 8.68 0.46 -0.54
N SER A 44 8.94 1.77 -0.59
CA SER A 44 10.06 2.37 0.15
C SER A 44 9.71 2.55 1.63
N ILE A 45 10.71 2.71 2.49
CA ILE A 45 10.50 2.96 3.93
C ILE A 45 9.59 4.19 4.17
N ARG A 46 9.75 5.24 3.35
CA ARG A 46 8.89 6.44 3.41
C ARG A 46 7.43 6.11 3.09
N GLN A 47 7.19 5.32 2.04
CA GLN A 47 5.85 4.90 1.63
C GLN A 47 5.21 3.99 2.68
N ILE A 48 5.98 3.05 3.24
CA ILE A 48 5.54 2.22 4.36
C ILE A 48 5.10 3.12 5.51
N GLY A 49 5.95 4.05 5.96
CA GLY A 49 5.61 4.99 7.03
C GLY A 49 4.31 5.75 6.79
N ALA A 50 4.08 6.23 5.56
CA ALA A 50 2.84 6.92 5.19
C ALA A 50 1.60 6.01 5.26
N LEU A 51 1.68 4.80 4.69
CA LEU A 51 0.57 3.84 4.76
C LEU A 51 0.28 3.43 6.20
N ARG A 52 1.30 3.24 7.03
CA ARG A 52 1.11 2.97 8.47
C ARG A 52 0.39 4.12 9.17
N ALA A 53 0.79 5.36 8.90
CA ALA A 53 0.22 6.54 9.54
C ALA A 53 -1.26 6.78 9.14
N HIS A 54 -1.60 6.59 7.87
CA HIS A 54 -2.93 6.91 7.36
C HIS A 54 -3.90 5.72 7.40
N LEU A 55 -3.40 4.51 7.12
CA LEU A 55 -4.22 3.30 7.09
C LEU A 55 -4.12 2.48 8.38
N GLY A 56 -3.15 2.73 9.26
CA GLY A 56 -3.00 1.97 10.51
C GLY A 56 -2.44 0.56 10.30
N ILE A 57 -1.82 0.28 9.15
CA ILE A 57 -1.31 -1.04 8.81
C ILE A 57 0.00 -1.32 9.57
N PRO A 58 0.18 -2.50 10.18
CA PRO A 58 1.47 -2.94 10.71
C PRO A 58 2.57 -3.03 9.63
N ALA A 59 3.82 -2.71 10.00
CA ALA A 59 4.91 -2.60 9.02
C ALA A 59 5.24 -3.95 8.34
N ASP A 60 5.18 -5.03 9.10
CA ASP A 60 5.43 -6.41 8.67
C ASP A 60 4.46 -6.88 7.58
N LEU A 61 3.22 -6.40 7.59
CA LEU A 61 2.24 -6.69 6.54
C LEU A 61 2.51 -5.95 5.22
N LEU A 62 3.33 -4.90 5.24
CA LEU A 62 3.69 -4.10 4.06
C LEU A 62 5.04 -4.51 3.44
N MET A 63 5.85 -5.27 4.17
CA MET A 63 7.21 -5.64 3.78
C MET A 63 7.28 -6.94 2.96
N ASN A 64 6.21 -7.72 2.90
CA ASN A 64 6.20 -9.01 2.21
C ASN A 64 6.06 -8.83 0.69
N PHE A 65 7.14 -8.41 0.03
CA PHE A 65 7.25 -8.41 -1.41
C PHE A 65 7.85 -9.75 -1.86
N SER A 66 7.01 -10.69 -2.30
CA SER A 66 7.50 -11.81 -3.10
C SER A 66 7.54 -11.35 -4.55
N PRO A 67 8.70 -11.41 -5.24
CA PRO A 67 8.77 -11.14 -6.68
C PRO A 67 7.99 -12.19 -7.48
#